data_AF-A0A975T0Q1-F1
#
_entry.id   AF-A0A975T0Q1-F1
#
_cell.length_a   1.000
_cell.length_b   1.000
_cell.length_c   1.000
_cell.angle_alpha   90.00
_cell.angle_beta   90.00
_cell.angle_gamma   90.00
#
_symmetry.space_group_name_H-M   'P 1'
#
loop_
_entity.id
_entity.type
_entity.pdbx_description
1 polymer ?
#
loop_
_entity_poly.entity_id
_entity_poly.type
_entity_poly.pdbx_seq_one_letter_code
_entity_poly.pdbx_strand_id
1 'polypeptide(L)'
;MLQIDLFGTTKVHLVAGGPRDVDVCGVKPRQILEMLATRLGSPVTKDVLAEGLWAGRPPASYVASVESYVCVLRRSLAAVPGRPLVTTHGAYLLDPRLVRVDLVEARAGLAALESMSGRSLVEAAARALDAVAGELLAEEPFADWAAEVRRRLDQLVDRAVTPAAETALAAGDPVRACRLARAVLDRNPLSEPACRVLMSAQCAVGAPALALGAFADLRRVMVEELGVEPSGATRDLYLSVLDRSAPSVTRDRDRREVGALVRLLRQALDAGADPDPASRSWLAELGLTLAAPSA
;
A
#
# COMPACT_ATOMS: atom_id res chain seq x y z
N MET A 1 -17.80 -13.48 -25.73
CA MET A 1 -16.66 -13.05 -24.90
C MET A 1 -16.90 -13.50 -23.47
N LEU A 2 -15.88 -14.02 -22.82
CA LEU A 2 -15.88 -14.43 -21.41
C LEU A 2 -15.37 -13.26 -20.56
N GLN A 3 -16.05 -12.96 -19.46
CA GLN A 3 -15.61 -12.01 -18.44
C GLN A 3 -15.25 -12.79 -17.18
N ILE A 4 -14.12 -12.45 -16.58
CA ILE A 4 -13.67 -13.00 -15.30
C ILE A 4 -13.50 -11.82 -14.34
N ASP A 5 -14.24 -11.86 -13.24
CA ASP A 5 -14.14 -10.87 -12.16
C ASP A 5 -13.36 -11.49 -11.00
N LEU A 6 -12.25 -10.87 -10.64
CA LEU A 6 -11.34 -11.28 -9.58
C LEU A 6 -11.44 -10.39 -8.33
N PHE A 7 -12.08 -9.21 -8.43
CA PHE A 7 -12.38 -8.38 -7.26
C PHE A 7 -13.62 -8.91 -6.52
N GLY A 8 -13.39 -9.59 -5.41
CA GLY A 8 -14.38 -10.34 -4.63
C GLY A 8 -14.24 -11.84 -4.84
N THR A 9 -15.35 -12.57 -4.71
CA THR A 9 -15.44 -13.98 -5.11
C THR A 9 -15.24 -14.10 -6.61
N THR A 10 -14.43 -15.06 -7.06
CA THR A 10 -14.13 -15.22 -8.49
C THR A 10 -15.40 -15.58 -9.25
N LYS A 11 -15.80 -14.70 -10.17
CA LYS A 11 -16.99 -14.92 -11.02
C LYS A 11 -16.57 -15.03 -12.47
N VAL A 12 -17.22 -15.93 -13.17
CA VAL A 12 -17.00 -16.14 -14.60
C VAL A 12 -18.35 -16.06 -15.29
N HIS A 13 -18.49 -15.17 -16.26
CA HIS A 13 -19.74 -15.00 -16.97
C HIS A 13 -19.56 -14.73 -18.46
N LEU A 14 -20.51 -15.18 -19.25
CA LEU A 14 -20.58 -14.90 -20.68
C LEU A 14 -21.22 -13.54 -20.91
N VAL A 15 -20.58 -12.69 -21.73
CA VAL A 15 -21.10 -11.36 -22.08
C VAL A 15 -22.04 -11.42 -23.30
N ALA A 16 -21.94 -12.47 -24.13
CA ALA A 16 -22.74 -12.61 -25.33
C ALA A 16 -24.13 -13.17 -25.01
N GLY A 17 -25.19 -12.39 -25.26
CA GLY A 17 -26.59 -12.80 -25.07
C GLY A 17 -27.19 -12.54 -23.68
N GLY A 18 -26.51 -11.76 -22.84
CA GLY A 18 -26.87 -11.51 -21.44
C GLY A 18 -25.92 -12.23 -20.47
N PRO A 19 -25.70 -11.70 -19.25
CA PRO A 19 -24.79 -12.29 -18.28
C PRO A 19 -25.28 -13.69 -17.91
N ARG A 20 -24.52 -14.71 -18.29
CA ARG A 20 -24.75 -16.10 -17.88
C ARG A 20 -23.54 -16.59 -17.10
N ASP A 21 -23.77 -16.92 -15.84
CA ASP A 21 -22.74 -17.46 -14.97
C ASP A 21 -22.24 -18.82 -15.47
N VAL A 22 -20.92 -19.01 -15.35
CA VAL A 22 -20.21 -20.23 -15.67
C VAL A 22 -19.65 -20.78 -14.38
N ASP A 23 -20.16 -21.95 -13.97
CA ASP A 23 -19.67 -22.60 -12.75
C ASP A 23 -18.32 -23.28 -13.01
N VAL A 24 -17.30 -22.83 -12.29
CA VAL A 24 -15.96 -23.41 -12.29
C VAL A 24 -15.85 -24.33 -11.08
N CYS A 25 -16.19 -25.60 -11.31
CA CYS A 25 -16.27 -26.56 -10.22
C CYS A 25 -14.88 -26.94 -9.69
N GLY A 26 -14.68 -26.73 -8.38
CA GLY A 26 -13.52 -27.22 -7.63
C GLY A 26 -12.42 -26.18 -7.44
N VAL A 27 -11.78 -26.26 -6.26
CA VAL A 27 -10.76 -25.29 -5.82
C VAL A 27 -9.56 -25.26 -6.76
N LYS A 28 -8.99 -26.42 -7.14
CA LYS A 28 -7.78 -26.46 -7.99
C LYS A 28 -8.04 -25.98 -9.43
N PRO A 29 -9.12 -26.37 -10.12
CA PRO A 29 -9.48 -25.76 -11.40
C PRO A 29 -9.70 -24.23 -11.31
N ARG A 30 -10.36 -23.74 -10.25
CA ARG A 30 -10.56 -22.31 -10.01
C ARG A 30 -9.23 -21.57 -9.81
N GLN A 31 -8.35 -22.09 -8.95
CA GLN A 31 -7.00 -21.54 -8.75
C GLN A 31 -6.19 -21.48 -10.05
N ILE A 32 -6.23 -22.52 -10.90
CA ILE A 32 -5.59 -22.46 -12.23
C ILE A 32 -6.19 -21.34 -13.07
N LEU A 33 -7.52 -21.19 -13.10
CA LEU A 33 -8.16 -20.11 -13.86
C LEU A 33 -7.69 -18.73 -13.38
N GLU A 34 -7.68 -18.49 -12.06
CA GLU A 34 -7.22 -17.25 -11.44
C GLU A 34 -5.74 -16.97 -11.76
N MET A 35 -4.86 -17.97 -11.64
CA MET A 35 -3.44 -17.85 -11.98
C MET A 35 -3.21 -17.50 -13.46
N LEU A 36 -4.06 -18.00 -14.36
CA LEU A 36 -4.04 -17.65 -15.79
C LEU A 36 -4.65 -16.27 -16.05
N ALA A 37 -5.74 -15.92 -15.38
CA ALA A 37 -6.44 -14.63 -15.53
C ALA A 37 -5.56 -13.46 -15.08
N THR A 38 -4.80 -13.63 -13.99
CA THR A 38 -3.82 -12.63 -13.51
C THR A 38 -2.66 -12.39 -14.48
N ARG A 39 -2.47 -13.29 -15.46
CA ARG A 39 -1.44 -13.27 -16.52
C ARG A 39 -2.06 -13.39 -17.92
N LEU A 40 -3.23 -12.77 -18.13
CA LEU A 40 -3.98 -12.86 -19.38
C LEU A 40 -3.09 -12.70 -20.62
N GLY A 41 -3.23 -13.64 -21.57
CA GLY A 41 -2.43 -13.68 -22.81
C GLY A 41 -0.98 -14.14 -22.67
N SER A 42 -0.48 -14.38 -21.46
CA SER A 42 0.88 -14.90 -21.23
C SER A 42 0.86 -16.40 -20.90
N PRO A 43 1.71 -17.23 -21.54
CA PRO A 43 1.85 -18.64 -21.19
C PRO A 43 2.29 -18.85 -19.73
N VAL A 44 1.60 -19.74 -19.01
CA VAL A 44 1.97 -20.20 -17.67
C VAL A 44 2.28 -21.69 -17.73
N THR A 45 3.51 -22.07 -17.38
CA THR A 45 3.97 -23.46 -17.44
C THR A 45 3.29 -24.32 -16.38
N LYS A 46 3.25 -25.64 -16.62
CA LYS A 46 2.76 -26.61 -15.63
C LYS A 46 3.51 -26.52 -14.30
N ASP A 47 4.80 -26.22 -14.34
CA ASP A 47 5.64 -26.10 -13.14
C ASP A 47 5.23 -24.88 -12.29
N VAL A 48 5.00 -23.72 -12.93
CA VAL A 48 4.52 -22.52 -12.23
C VAL A 48 3.12 -22.74 -11.66
N LEU A 49 2.23 -23.41 -12.42
CA LEU A 49 0.91 -23.80 -11.91
C LEU A 49 1.06 -24.73 -10.70
N ALA A 50 1.94 -25.72 -10.77
CA ALA A 50 2.14 -26.67 -9.68
C ALA A 50 2.71 -26.00 -8.42
N GLU A 51 3.69 -25.11 -8.58
CA GLU A 51 4.26 -24.33 -7.48
C GLU A 51 3.18 -23.53 -6.75
N GLY A 52 2.32 -22.82 -7.49
CA GLY A 52 1.22 -22.05 -6.89
C GLY A 52 0.13 -22.92 -6.26
N LEU A 53 -0.23 -24.05 -6.89
CA LEU A 53 -1.28 -24.93 -6.39
C LEU A 53 -0.87 -25.68 -5.12
N TRP A 54 0.41 -26.03 -4.97
CA TRP A 54 0.88 -26.87 -3.85
C TRP A 54 1.93 -26.17 -2.98
N ALA A 55 2.00 -24.84 -3.01
CA ALA A 55 2.94 -24.03 -2.23
C ALA A 55 4.39 -24.57 -2.31
N GLY A 56 4.84 -24.84 -3.53
CA GLY A 56 6.18 -25.38 -3.80
C GLY A 56 6.40 -26.86 -3.45
N ARG A 57 5.35 -27.59 -3.03
CA ARG A 57 5.43 -29.03 -2.68
C ARG A 57 4.50 -29.88 -3.55
N PRO A 58 4.69 -29.88 -4.88
CA PRO A 58 3.83 -30.65 -5.78
C PRO A 58 4.00 -32.16 -5.60
N PRO A 59 2.95 -32.97 -5.84
CA PRO A 59 3.08 -34.42 -5.86
C PRO A 59 3.95 -34.88 -7.05
N ALA A 60 4.53 -36.09 -6.97
CA ALA A 60 5.38 -36.63 -8.05
C ALA A 60 4.66 -36.67 -9.43
N SER A 61 3.33 -36.83 -9.42
CA SER A 61 2.48 -36.88 -10.62
C SER A 61 1.81 -35.55 -10.95
N TYR A 62 2.36 -34.41 -10.52
CA TYR A 62 1.69 -33.10 -10.66
C TYR A 62 1.30 -32.76 -12.10
N VAL A 63 2.09 -33.18 -13.09
CA VAL A 63 1.80 -32.95 -14.51
C VAL A 63 0.42 -33.51 -14.88
N ALA A 64 0.15 -34.76 -14.52
CA ALA A 64 -1.13 -35.43 -14.77
C ALA A 64 -2.28 -34.80 -13.97
N SER A 65 -2.00 -34.34 -12.74
CA SER A 65 -2.99 -33.63 -11.91
C SER A 65 -3.38 -32.28 -12.52
N VAL A 66 -2.40 -31.48 -12.95
CA VAL A 66 -2.63 -30.19 -13.63
C VAL A 66 -3.43 -30.41 -14.93
N GLU A 67 -3.06 -31.39 -15.74
CA GLU A 67 -3.81 -31.73 -16.96
C GLU A 67 -5.26 -32.13 -16.67
N SER A 68 -5.48 -32.90 -15.60
CA SER A 68 -6.83 -33.30 -15.17
C SER A 68 -7.67 -32.09 -14.74
N TYR A 69 -7.09 -31.16 -13.97
CA TYR A 69 -7.79 -29.92 -13.58
C TYR A 69 -8.06 -29.01 -14.77
N VAL A 70 -7.14 -28.93 -15.74
CA VAL A 70 -7.37 -28.22 -17.00
C VAL A 70 -8.49 -28.87 -17.82
N CYS A 71 -8.58 -30.20 -17.85
CA CYS A 71 -9.69 -30.90 -18.49
C CYS A 71 -11.04 -30.58 -17.83
N VAL A 72 -11.10 -30.49 -16.49
CA VAL A 72 -12.29 -30.02 -15.77
C VAL A 72 -12.63 -28.58 -16.16
N LEU A 73 -11.64 -27.68 -16.14
CA LEU A 73 -11.83 -26.28 -16.49
C LEU A 73 -12.33 -26.10 -17.94
N ARG A 74 -11.80 -26.88 -18.88
CA ARG A 74 -12.29 -26.88 -20.28
C ARG A 74 -13.75 -27.29 -20.41
N ARG A 75 -14.21 -28.22 -19.58
CA ARG A 75 -15.63 -28.62 -19.55
C ARG A 75 -16.50 -27.48 -19.04
N SER A 76 -16.09 -26.79 -17.97
CA SER A 76 -16.80 -25.60 -17.47
C SER A 76 -16.87 -24.50 -18.55
N LEU A 77 -15.76 -24.29 -19.28
CA LEU A 77 -15.68 -23.26 -20.33
C LEU A 77 -16.23 -23.72 -21.69
N ALA A 78 -16.83 -24.90 -21.80
CA ALA A 78 -17.28 -25.46 -23.09
C ALA A 78 -18.40 -24.63 -23.75
N ALA A 79 -19.20 -23.90 -22.95
CA ALA A 79 -20.23 -22.99 -23.44
C ALA A 79 -19.65 -21.71 -24.08
N VAL A 80 -18.34 -21.45 -23.91
CA VAL A 80 -17.67 -20.28 -24.47
C VAL A 80 -17.19 -20.59 -25.91
N PRO A 81 -17.69 -19.89 -26.93
CA PRO A 81 -17.20 -20.06 -28.30
C PRO A 81 -15.71 -19.75 -28.41
N GLY A 82 -15.00 -20.46 -29.29
CA GLY A 82 -13.60 -20.16 -29.63
C GLY A 82 -12.53 -20.79 -28.73
N ARG A 83 -12.89 -21.57 -27.71
CA ARG A 83 -11.96 -22.27 -26.78
C ARG A 83 -11.00 -21.29 -26.09
N PRO A 84 -11.45 -20.56 -25.06
CA PRO A 84 -10.66 -19.51 -24.41
C PRO A 84 -9.38 -20.01 -23.71
N LEU A 85 -9.28 -21.31 -23.37
CA LEU A 85 -8.13 -21.91 -22.70
C LEU A 85 -7.24 -22.69 -23.69
N VAL A 86 -6.10 -22.10 -24.03
CA VAL A 86 -5.18 -22.58 -25.06
C VAL A 86 -4.03 -23.36 -24.42
N THR A 87 -3.67 -24.52 -25.00
CA THR A 87 -2.42 -25.20 -24.68
C THR A 87 -1.35 -24.76 -25.66
N THR A 88 -0.19 -24.39 -25.12
CA THR A 88 1.06 -24.16 -25.85
C THR A 88 2.13 -25.11 -25.30
N HIS A 89 3.38 -24.97 -25.76
CA HIS A 89 4.55 -25.80 -25.43
C HIS A 89 4.75 -26.04 -23.92
N GLY A 90 4.03 -27.01 -23.33
CA GLY A 90 4.07 -27.31 -21.89
C GLY A 90 3.38 -26.29 -20.98
N ALA A 91 2.59 -25.38 -21.53
CA ALA A 91 1.97 -24.27 -20.80
C ALA A 91 0.51 -24.04 -21.20
N TYR A 92 -0.19 -23.25 -20.40
CA TYR A 92 -1.57 -22.83 -20.67
C TYR A 92 -1.67 -21.31 -20.65
N LEU A 93 -2.60 -20.75 -21.41
CA LEU A 93 -2.96 -19.34 -21.36
C LEU A 93 -4.45 -19.15 -21.65
N LEU A 94 -4.99 -18.03 -21.18
CA LEU A 94 -6.28 -17.53 -21.61
C LEU A 94 -6.09 -16.60 -22.81
N ASP A 95 -6.83 -16.85 -23.89
CA ASP A 95 -6.78 -16.04 -25.11
C ASP A 95 -7.37 -14.64 -24.84
N PRO A 96 -6.57 -13.56 -24.92
CA PRO A 96 -7.02 -12.20 -24.63
C PRO A 96 -8.06 -11.69 -25.64
N ARG A 97 -8.23 -12.36 -26.79
CA ARG A 97 -9.26 -12.03 -27.79
C ARG A 97 -10.64 -12.54 -27.36
N LEU A 98 -10.68 -13.54 -26.49
CA LEU A 98 -11.91 -14.22 -26.06
C LEU A 98 -12.26 -13.94 -24.60
N VAL A 99 -11.29 -13.49 -23.80
CA VAL A 99 -11.39 -13.30 -22.36
C VAL A 99 -11.06 -11.87 -21.97
N ARG A 100 -11.90 -11.29 -21.12
CA ARG A 100 -11.65 -10.04 -20.38
C ARG A 100 -11.56 -10.34 -18.90
N VAL A 101 -10.71 -9.58 -18.20
CA VAL A 101 -10.44 -9.74 -16.77
C VAL A 101 -10.44 -8.35 -16.13
N ASP A 102 -11.27 -8.15 -15.12
CA ASP A 102 -11.40 -6.88 -14.39
C ASP A 102 -10.05 -6.35 -13.85
N LEU A 103 -9.17 -7.23 -13.35
CA LEU A 103 -7.83 -6.88 -12.89
C LEU A 103 -6.95 -6.31 -14.01
N VAL A 104 -7.05 -6.85 -15.22
CA VAL A 104 -6.25 -6.37 -16.37
C VAL A 104 -6.73 -4.99 -16.80
N GLU A 105 -8.05 -4.79 -16.78
CA GLU A 105 -8.67 -3.50 -17.10
C GLU A 105 -8.35 -2.44 -16.05
N ALA A 106 -8.42 -2.80 -14.77
CA ALA A 106 -8.03 -1.94 -13.66
C ALA A 106 -6.56 -1.52 -13.75
N ARG A 107 -5.64 -2.47 -14.04
CA ARG A 107 -4.22 -2.17 -14.25
C ARG A 107 -4.00 -1.22 -15.41
N ALA A 108 -4.69 -1.42 -16.53
CA ALA A 108 -4.61 -0.52 -17.68
C ALA A 108 -5.13 0.88 -17.33
N GLY A 109 -6.25 0.97 -16.60
CA GLY A 109 -6.81 2.24 -16.13
C GLY A 109 -5.87 2.99 -15.19
N LEU A 110 -5.23 2.30 -14.23
CA LEU A 110 -4.24 2.87 -13.34
C LEU A 110 -2.99 3.34 -14.09
N ALA A 111 -2.48 2.54 -15.03
CA ALA A 111 -1.31 2.90 -15.83
C ALA A 111 -1.56 4.14 -16.71
N ALA A 112 -2.79 4.31 -17.22
CA ALA A 112 -3.16 5.49 -18.02
C ALA A 112 -3.07 6.80 -17.22
N LEU A 113 -3.24 6.76 -15.89
CA LEU A 113 -3.16 7.94 -15.02
C LEU A 113 -1.78 8.60 -15.05
N GLU A 114 -0.70 7.84 -15.30
CA GLU A 114 0.67 8.38 -15.35
C GLU A 114 0.85 9.46 -16.44
N SER A 115 -0.02 9.46 -17.45
CA SER A 115 -0.02 10.44 -18.55
C SER A 115 -0.99 11.61 -18.35
N MET A 116 -1.75 11.61 -17.24
CA MET A 116 -2.77 12.61 -16.96
C MET A 116 -2.26 13.67 -15.98
N SER A 117 -2.90 14.83 -15.98
CA SER A 117 -2.60 15.90 -15.03
C SER A 117 -3.83 16.74 -14.68
N GLY A 118 -3.74 17.53 -13.62
CA GLY A 118 -4.79 18.46 -13.22
C GLY A 118 -6.09 17.77 -12.83
N ARG A 119 -7.23 18.40 -13.11
CA ARG A 119 -8.56 17.91 -12.69
C ARG A 119 -8.91 16.54 -13.27
N SER A 120 -8.54 16.27 -14.53
CA SER A 120 -8.87 14.99 -15.18
C SER A 120 -8.17 13.81 -14.50
N LEU A 121 -6.92 14.00 -14.02
CA LEU A 121 -6.20 13.00 -13.22
C LEU A 121 -6.97 12.66 -11.94
N VAL A 122 -7.42 13.68 -11.20
CA VAL A 122 -8.17 13.50 -9.94
C VAL A 122 -9.47 12.74 -10.15
N GLU A 123 -10.21 13.06 -11.21
CA GLU A 123 -11.47 12.38 -11.56
C GLU A 123 -11.26 10.96 -12.07
N ALA A 124 -10.20 10.71 -12.84
CA ALA A 124 -9.86 9.37 -13.32
C ALA A 124 -9.33 8.48 -12.20
N ALA A 125 -8.50 9.00 -11.29
CA ALA A 125 -7.99 8.28 -10.12
C ALA A 125 -9.13 7.78 -9.21
N ALA A 126 -10.18 8.60 -9.05
CA ALA A 126 -11.37 8.21 -8.32
C ALA A 126 -12.06 6.97 -8.91
N ARG A 127 -12.31 7.01 -10.23
CA ARG A 127 -12.94 5.90 -10.95
C ARG A 127 -12.07 4.66 -10.95
N ALA A 128 -10.75 4.84 -11.03
CA ALA A 128 -9.80 3.74 -10.95
C ALA A 128 -9.84 3.06 -9.57
N LEU A 129 -9.95 3.82 -8.48
CA LEU A 129 -10.14 3.27 -7.13
C LEU A 129 -11.45 2.50 -6.99
N ASP A 130 -12.55 3.01 -7.54
CA ASP A 130 -13.85 2.32 -7.51
C ASP A 130 -13.76 0.95 -8.22
N ALA A 131 -12.99 0.87 -9.31
CA ALA A 131 -12.75 -0.38 -10.05
C ALA A 131 -11.91 -1.41 -9.28
N VAL A 132 -11.24 -1.01 -8.18
CA VAL A 132 -10.38 -1.88 -7.36
C VAL A 132 -10.81 -1.93 -5.89
N ALA A 133 -12.06 -1.55 -5.59
CA ALA A 133 -12.57 -1.46 -4.22
C ALA A 133 -12.81 -2.84 -3.56
N GLY A 134 -13.03 -3.89 -4.36
CA GLY A 134 -13.20 -5.25 -3.85
C GLY A 134 -11.89 -5.92 -3.45
N GLU A 135 -11.97 -6.92 -2.56
CA GLU A 135 -10.82 -7.74 -2.21
C GLU A 135 -10.39 -8.60 -3.40
N LEU A 136 -9.18 -8.39 -3.91
CA LEU A 136 -8.67 -9.16 -5.04
C LEU A 136 -8.36 -10.60 -4.63
N LEU A 137 -8.97 -11.55 -5.35
CA LEU A 137 -8.85 -12.99 -5.11
C LEU A 137 -9.27 -13.34 -3.66
N ALA A 138 -10.48 -12.94 -3.27
CA ALA A 138 -10.99 -13.10 -1.90
C ALA A 138 -11.07 -14.58 -1.44
N GLU A 139 -11.14 -15.51 -2.38
CA GLU A 139 -11.13 -16.95 -2.10
C GLU A 139 -9.71 -17.51 -1.87
N GLU A 140 -8.66 -16.71 -2.09
CA GLU A 140 -7.26 -17.07 -1.97
C GLU A 140 -6.50 -16.14 -0.98
N PRO A 141 -6.95 -16.03 0.29
CA PRO A 141 -6.38 -15.10 1.27
C PRO A 141 -4.95 -15.50 1.67
N PHE A 142 -4.64 -16.79 1.71
CA PHE A 142 -3.36 -17.33 2.21
C PHE A 142 -2.43 -17.85 1.11
N ALA A 143 -2.81 -17.73 -0.16
CA ALA A 143 -1.98 -18.21 -1.25
C ALA A 143 -0.87 -17.20 -1.58
N ASP A 144 0.39 -17.61 -1.48
CA ASP A 144 1.56 -16.73 -1.73
C ASP A 144 1.52 -16.10 -3.13
N TRP A 145 1.11 -16.88 -4.14
CA TRP A 145 0.97 -16.38 -5.50
C TRP A 145 -0.10 -15.29 -5.61
N ALA A 146 -1.19 -15.37 -4.84
CA ALA A 146 -2.25 -14.36 -4.82
C ALA A 146 -1.80 -13.11 -4.03
N ALA A 147 -1.09 -13.30 -2.92
CA ALA A 147 -0.50 -12.22 -2.13
C ALA A 147 0.47 -11.37 -2.96
N GLU A 148 1.30 -11.98 -3.81
CA GLU A 148 2.16 -11.27 -4.76
C GLU A 148 1.35 -10.43 -5.78
N VAL A 149 0.24 -10.97 -6.30
CA VAL A 149 -0.63 -10.22 -7.23
C VAL A 149 -1.26 -9.02 -6.53
N ARG A 150 -1.75 -9.17 -5.30
CA ARG A 150 -2.28 -8.08 -4.46
C ARG A 150 -1.23 -7.01 -4.23
N ARG A 151 -0.04 -7.39 -3.76
CA ARG A 151 1.07 -6.44 -3.50
C ARG A 151 1.42 -5.60 -4.73
N ARG A 152 1.49 -6.23 -5.91
CA ARG A 152 1.76 -5.49 -7.17
C ARG A 152 0.64 -4.52 -7.54
N LEU A 153 -0.61 -4.89 -7.28
CA LEU A 153 -1.74 -3.97 -7.50
C LEU A 153 -1.66 -2.79 -6.53
N ASP A 154 -1.36 -3.04 -5.26
CA ASP A 154 -1.29 -1.99 -4.24
C ASP A 154 -0.16 -1.00 -4.53
N GLN A 155 1.00 -1.49 -4.98
CA GLN A 155 2.09 -0.64 -5.49
C GLN A 155 1.68 0.20 -6.69
N LEU A 156 0.91 -0.37 -7.62
CA LEU A 156 0.41 0.37 -8.79
C LEU A 156 -0.60 1.44 -8.39
N VAL A 157 -1.50 1.13 -7.44
CA VAL A 157 -2.46 2.08 -6.89
C VAL A 157 -1.73 3.25 -6.23
N ASP A 158 -0.75 2.98 -5.37
CA ASP A 158 0.05 4.04 -4.73
C ASP A 158 0.71 4.95 -5.77
N ARG A 159 1.46 4.36 -6.71
CA ARG A 159 2.17 5.11 -7.75
C ARG A 159 1.23 5.98 -8.61
N ALA A 160 0.04 5.48 -8.92
CA ALA A 160 -0.89 6.15 -9.82
C ALA A 160 -1.82 7.15 -9.13
N VAL A 161 -2.21 6.89 -7.87
CA VAL A 161 -3.23 7.67 -7.14
C VAL A 161 -2.61 8.73 -6.23
N THR A 162 -1.42 8.51 -5.69
CA THR A 162 -0.74 9.51 -4.83
C THR A 162 -0.53 10.85 -5.54
N PRO A 163 -0.06 10.91 -6.81
CA PRO A 163 0.02 12.17 -7.56
C PRO A 163 -1.34 12.86 -7.76
N ALA A 164 -2.42 12.08 -7.88
CA ALA A 164 -3.77 12.63 -7.96
C ALA A 164 -4.21 13.25 -6.62
N ALA A 165 -3.84 12.65 -5.49
CA ALA A 165 -4.08 13.21 -4.16
C ALA A 165 -3.30 14.52 -3.94
N GLU A 166 -2.03 14.57 -4.36
CA GLU A 166 -1.20 15.79 -4.36
C GLU A 166 -1.82 16.88 -5.24
N THR A 167 -2.27 16.52 -6.45
CA THR A 167 -2.92 17.43 -7.39
C THR A 167 -4.22 18.00 -6.81
N ALA A 168 -5.04 17.17 -6.15
CA ALA A 168 -6.26 17.61 -5.50
C ALA A 168 -5.97 18.61 -4.36
N LEU A 169 -4.94 18.33 -3.56
CA LEU A 169 -4.52 19.21 -2.47
C LEU A 169 -4.04 20.57 -3.00
N ALA A 170 -3.19 20.56 -4.03
CA ALA A 170 -2.68 21.77 -4.68
C ALA A 170 -3.80 22.61 -5.33
N ALA A 171 -4.87 21.96 -5.80
CA ALA A 171 -6.06 22.61 -6.33
C ALA A 171 -7.02 23.16 -5.26
N GLY A 172 -6.67 23.04 -3.97
CA GLY A 172 -7.50 23.54 -2.86
C GLY A 172 -8.68 22.64 -2.52
N ASP A 173 -8.65 21.35 -2.89
CA ASP A 173 -9.67 20.35 -2.53
C ASP A 173 -9.10 19.34 -1.53
N PRO A 174 -8.95 19.73 -0.24
CA PRO A 174 -8.35 18.87 0.77
C PRO A 174 -9.25 17.67 1.13
N VAL A 175 -10.57 17.77 0.94
CA VAL A 175 -11.49 16.65 1.18
C VAL A 175 -11.23 15.53 0.17
N ARG A 176 -11.08 15.88 -1.11
CA ARG A 176 -10.72 14.91 -2.15
C ARG A 176 -9.33 14.34 -1.94
N ALA A 177 -8.36 15.18 -1.57
CA ALA A 177 -7.00 14.74 -1.26
C ALA A 177 -6.98 13.73 -0.11
N CYS A 178 -7.69 14.00 1.00
CA CYS A 178 -7.85 13.07 2.11
C CYS A 178 -8.38 11.72 1.67
N ARG A 179 -9.45 11.69 0.86
CA ARG A 179 -10.05 10.44 0.37
C ARG A 179 -9.07 9.62 -0.49
N LEU A 180 -8.39 10.27 -1.43
CA LEU A 180 -7.45 9.59 -2.31
C LEU A 180 -6.23 9.07 -1.54
N ALA A 181 -5.63 9.89 -0.68
CA ALA A 181 -4.49 9.49 0.14
C ALA A 181 -4.83 8.37 1.13
N ARG A 182 -6.03 8.41 1.73
CA ARG A 182 -6.50 7.33 2.61
C ARG A 182 -6.63 6.01 1.86
N ALA A 183 -7.23 6.03 0.67
CA ALA A 183 -7.39 4.83 -0.15
C ALA A 183 -6.03 4.20 -0.55
N VAL A 184 -4.98 5.01 -0.70
CA VAL A 184 -3.61 4.50 -0.88
C VAL A 184 -3.10 3.87 0.41
N LEU A 185 -3.21 4.55 1.55
CA LEU A 185 -2.68 4.08 2.83
C LEU A 185 -3.39 2.84 3.38
N ASP A 186 -4.68 2.66 3.07
CA ASP A 186 -5.42 1.45 3.45
C ASP A 186 -4.87 0.18 2.74
N ARG A 187 -4.14 0.36 1.62
CA ARG A 187 -3.54 -0.70 0.81
C ARG A 187 -2.03 -0.79 0.99
N ASN A 188 -1.36 0.36 1.09
CA ASN A 188 0.06 0.49 1.33
C ASN A 188 0.32 1.42 2.53
N PRO A 189 0.26 0.90 3.77
CA PRO A 189 0.50 1.71 4.98
C PRO A 189 1.89 2.32 5.06
N LEU A 190 2.86 1.80 4.29
CA LEU A 190 4.24 2.28 4.22
C LEU A 190 4.44 3.46 3.25
N SER A 191 3.39 3.95 2.59
CA SER A 191 3.51 5.07 1.64
C SER A 191 3.71 6.41 2.36
N GLU A 192 4.97 6.80 2.57
CA GLU A 192 5.31 8.11 3.11
C GLU A 192 4.72 9.29 2.31
N PRO A 193 4.75 9.29 0.95
CA PRO A 193 4.17 10.37 0.18
C PRO A 193 2.66 10.51 0.39
N ALA A 194 1.90 9.41 0.36
CA ALA A 194 0.46 9.43 0.66
C ALA A 194 0.18 9.92 2.08
N CYS A 195 0.99 9.49 3.07
CA CYS A 195 0.90 9.99 4.44
C CYS A 195 1.10 11.52 4.51
N ARG A 196 2.11 12.08 3.84
CA ARG A 196 2.33 13.53 3.84
C ARG A 196 1.16 14.30 3.21
N VAL A 197 0.56 13.78 2.14
CA VAL A 197 -0.65 14.37 1.54
C VAL A 197 -1.80 14.33 2.52
N LEU A 198 -2.06 13.17 3.14
CA LEU A 198 -3.12 13.02 4.13
C LEU A 198 -2.94 13.97 5.31
N MET A 199 -1.75 14.06 5.88
CA MET A 199 -1.43 14.98 6.97
C MET A 199 -1.71 16.44 6.58
N SER A 200 -1.23 16.85 5.41
CA SER A 200 -1.41 18.22 4.91
C SER A 200 -2.87 18.54 4.63
N ALA A 201 -3.60 17.60 4.02
CA ALA A 201 -5.03 17.73 3.76
C ALA A 201 -5.87 17.77 5.04
N GLN A 202 -5.53 16.95 6.05
CA GLN A 202 -6.18 16.97 7.37
C GLN A 202 -5.95 18.28 8.12
N CYS A 203 -4.76 18.87 8.03
CA CYS A 203 -4.52 20.22 8.55
C CYS A 203 -5.35 21.28 7.82
N ALA A 204 -5.47 21.19 6.49
CA ALA A 204 -6.25 22.13 5.69
C ALA A 204 -7.76 22.09 6.00
N VAL A 205 -8.30 20.94 6.44
CA VAL A 205 -9.69 20.83 6.93
C VAL A 205 -9.84 21.10 8.43
N GLY A 206 -8.78 21.60 9.11
CA GLY A 206 -8.84 21.96 10.52
C GLY A 206 -8.77 20.77 11.50
N ALA A 207 -8.23 19.62 11.07
CA ALA A 207 -8.11 18.41 11.88
C ALA A 207 -6.64 17.99 12.14
N PRO A 208 -5.80 18.85 12.76
CA PRO A 208 -4.38 18.55 12.97
C PRO A 208 -4.13 17.33 13.86
N ALA A 209 -5.02 17.02 14.81
CA ALA A 209 -4.90 15.82 15.64
C ALA A 209 -4.93 14.54 14.79
N LEU A 210 -5.77 14.50 13.73
CA LEU A 210 -5.80 13.37 12.80
C LEU A 210 -4.52 13.27 11.96
N ALA A 211 -3.92 14.41 11.60
CA ALA A 211 -2.64 14.45 10.90
C ALA A 211 -1.50 13.88 11.75
N LEU A 212 -1.45 14.22 13.05
CA LEU A 212 -0.47 13.64 13.96
C LEU A 212 -0.69 12.12 14.15
N GLY A 213 -1.95 11.68 14.17
CA GLY A 213 -2.30 10.26 14.19
C GLY A 213 -1.80 9.50 12.95
N ALA A 214 -2.01 10.06 11.76
CA ALA A 214 -1.53 9.45 10.52
C ALA A 214 -0.01 9.25 10.49
N PHE A 215 0.76 10.22 11.00
CA PHE A 215 2.21 10.06 11.16
C PHE A 215 2.57 8.96 12.16
N ALA A 216 1.88 8.90 13.30
CA ALA A 216 2.14 7.89 14.33
C ALA A 216 1.87 6.48 13.80
N ASP A 217 0.79 6.30 13.03
CA ASP A 217 0.46 5.03 12.37
C ASP A 217 1.53 4.61 11.36
N LEU A 218 1.94 5.52 10.47
CA LEU A 218 3.02 5.28 9.51
C LEU A 218 4.32 4.88 10.23
N ARG A 219 4.74 5.68 11.22
CA ARG A 219 5.96 5.42 11.98
C ARG A 219 5.93 4.05 12.65
N ARG A 220 4.80 3.70 13.28
CA ARG A 220 4.63 2.40 13.93
C ARG A 220 4.87 1.26 12.92
N VAL A 221 4.22 1.29 11.77
CA VAL A 221 4.36 0.24 10.75
C VAL A 221 5.79 0.22 10.17
N MET A 222 6.41 1.36 9.89
CA MET A 222 7.79 1.40 9.38
C MET A 222 8.80 0.82 10.38
N VAL A 223 8.65 1.12 11.67
CA VAL A 223 9.53 0.57 12.71
C VAL A 223 9.28 -0.93 12.90
N GLU A 224 8.02 -1.36 12.92
CA GLU A 224 7.63 -2.77 13.10
C GLU A 224 8.05 -3.66 11.92
N GLU A 225 7.85 -3.21 10.68
CA GLU A 225 8.07 -4.02 9.48
C GLU A 225 9.47 -3.85 8.87
N LEU A 226 10.04 -2.65 8.93
CA LEU A 226 11.29 -2.31 8.25
C LEU A 226 12.44 -1.95 9.21
N GLY A 227 12.15 -1.69 10.49
CA GLY A 227 13.16 -1.28 11.47
C GLY A 227 13.75 0.11 11.21
N VAL A 228 13.04 0.97 10.46
CA VAL A 228 13.50 2.31 10.10
C VAL A 228 12.51 3.39 10.53
N GLU A 229 13.03 4.60 10.75
CA GLU A 229 12.22 5.79 11.02
C GLU A 229 11.75 6.46 9.71
N PRO A 230 10.62 7.21 9.73
CA PRO A 230 10.19 7.99 8.57
C PRO A 230 11.24 8.99 8.11
N SER A 231 11.22 9.30 6.80
CA SER A 231 12.16 10.24 6.18
C SER A 231 12.11 11.64 6.80
N GLY A 232 13.19 12.40 6.61
CA GLY A 232 13.30 13.79 7.08
C GLY A 232 12.13 14.66 6.63
N ALA A 233 11.73 14.59 5.35
CA ALA A 233 10.60 15.34 4.82
C ALA A 233 9.27 15.04 5.55
N THR A 234 9.04 13.77 5.92
CA THR A 234 7.84 13.36 6.66
C THR A 234 7.90 13.82 8.12
N ARG A 235 9.09 13.73 8.75
CA ARG A 235 9.32 14.22 10.12
C ARG A 235 9.20 15.74 10.23
N ASP A 236 9.73 16.48 9.26
CA ASP A 236 9.65 17.94 9.22
C ASP A 236 8.20 18.41 9.11
N LEU A 237 7.38 17.72 8.30
CA LEU A 237 5.95 17.98 8.24
C LEU A 237 5.29 17.74 9.60
N TYR A 238 5.55 16.60 10.25
CA TYR A 238 5.04 16.30 11.59
C TYR A 238 5.39 17.40 12.61
N LEU A 239 6.66 17.83 12.64
CA LEU A 239 7.12 18.91 13.52
C LEU A 239 6.41 20.24 13.20
N SER A 240 6.19 20.55 11.92
CA SER A 240 5.43 21.76 11.53
C SER A 240 3.96 21.72 11.97
N VAL A 241 3.35 20.53 12.01
CA VAL A 241 1.96 20.35 12.46
C VAL A 241 1.89 20.48 13.97
N LEU A 242 2.81 19.85 14.70
CA LEU A 242 2.98 20.06 16.14
C LEU A 242 3.18 21.54 16.46
N ASP A 243 4.02 22.23 15.69
CA ASP A 243 4.32 23.64 15.93
C ASP A 243 3.04 24.49 15.84
N ARG A 244 2.26 24.29 14.78
CA ARG A 244 0.99 25.02 14.58
C ARG A 244 -0.13 24.63 15.54
N SER A 245 -0.07 23.44 16.13
CA SER A 245 -1.16 22.87 16.94
C SER A 245 -1.01 23.05 18.44
N ALA A 246 0.19 23.32 18.95
CA ALA A 246 0.32 23.54 20.39
C ALA A 246 -0.31 24.87 20.81
N PRO A 247 -1.04 24.90 21.94
CA PRO A 247 -1.44 26.14 22.55
C PRO A 247 -0.19 26.98 22.85
N SER A 248 -0.22 28.26 22.51
CA SER A 248 0.86 29.22 22.83
C SER A 248 1.23 29.23 24.31
N VAL A 249 0.28 28.85 25.18
CA VAL A 249 0.41 28.80 26.64
C VAL A 249 1.36 27.68 27.12
N THR A 250 1.31 26.49 26.51
CA THR A 250 2.15 25.36 26.94
C THR A 250 3.61 25.57 26.58
N ARG A 251 3.88 26.10 25.38
CA ARG A 251 5.25 26.43 24.96
C ARG A 251 5.92 27.49 25.80
N ASP A 252 5.18 28.52 26.20
CA ASP A 252 5.72 29.59 27.05
C ASP A 252 6.02 29.05 28.46
N ARG A 253 5.17 28.15 28.98
CA ARG A 253 5.42 27.45 30.23
C ARG A 253 6.66 26.54 30.16
N ASP A 254 6.76 25.67 29.15
CA ASP A 254 7.89 24.75 28.98
C ASP A 254 9.21 25.52 28.78
N ARG A 255 9.21 26.61 28.00
CA ARG A 255 10.38 27.49 27.87
C ARG A 255 10.77 28.16 29.18
N ARG A 256 9.80 28.61 29.98
CA ARG A 256 10.05 29.21 31.29
C ARG A 256 10.59 28.18 32.28
N GLU A 257 10.08 26.96 32.25
CA GLU A 257 10.53 25.85 33.10
C GLU A 257 11.95 25.40 32.72
N VAL A 258 12.24 25.21 31.43
CA VAL A 258 13.61 24.95 30.93
C VAL A 258 14.55 26.11 31.27
N GLY A 259 14.12 27.36 31.08
CA GLY A 259 14.90 28.55 31.43
C GLY A 259 15.13 28.70 32.95
N ALA A 260 14.20 28.23 33.79
CA ALA A 260 14.38 28.17 35.24
C ALA A 260 15.38 27.08 35.63
N LEU A 261 15.29 25.88 35.03
CA LEU A 261 16.23 24.79 35.20
C LEU A 261 17.66 25.20 34.81
N VAL A 262 17.85 25.82 33.65
CA VAL A 262 19.17 26.30 33.19
C VAL A 262 19.75 27.36 34.14
N ARG A 263 18.91 28.26 34.68
CA ARG A 263 19.35 29.26 35.67
C ARG A 263 19.73 28.64 37.00
N LEU A 264 18.95 27.68 37.49
CA LEU A 264 19.26 26.93 38.72
C LEU A 264 20.54 26.12 38.56
N LEU A 265 20.74 25.49 37.40
CA LEU A 265 21.96 24.77 37.08
C LEU A 265 23.16 25.72 37.10
N ARG A 266 23.07 26.88 36.45
CA ARG A 266 24.13 27.91 36.46
C ARG A 266 24.41 28.42 37.87
N GLN A 267 23.39 28.69 38.68
CA GLN A 267 23.55 29.10 40.08
C GLN A 267 24.23 28.03 40.95
N ALA A 268 23.89 26.74 40.75
CA ALA A 268 24.52 25.65 41.47
C ALA A 268 26.01 25.50 41.08
N LEU A 269 26.33 25.70 39.80
CA LEU A 269 27.69 25.69 39.28
C LEU A 269 28.51 26.91 39.77
N ASP A 270 27.90 28.10 39.80
CA ASP A 270 28.53 29.34 40.30
C ASP A 270 28.71 29.33 41.84
N ALA A 271 27.88 28.59 42.57
CA ALA A 271 27.96 28.43 44.03
C ALA A 271 29.07 27.45 44.48
N GLY A 272 29.87 26.91 43.55
CA GLY A 272 31.01 26.06 43.85
C GLY A 272 30.64 24.62 44.25
N ALA A 273 29.43 24.14 43.95
CA ALA A 273 29.11 22.73 44.08
C ALA A 273 29.86 21.96 42.98
N ASP A 274 30.89 21.20 43.35
CA ASP A 274 31.66 20.42 42.39
C ASP A 274 30.83 19.24 41.86
N PRO A 275 30.42 19.22 40.59
CA PRO A 275 29.70 18.08 40.04
C PRO A 275 30.62 16.85 40.01
N ASP A 276 30.02 15.68 40.22
CA ASP A 276 30.77 14.42 40.18
C ASP A 276 31.46 14.22 38.80
N PRO A 277 32.48 13.34 38.71
CA PRO A 277 33.23 13.14 37.48
C PRO A 277 32.39 12.73 36.26
N ALA A 278 31.27 12.02 36.47
CA ALA A 278 30.38 11.60 35.39
C ALA A 278 29.59 12.79 34.83
N SER A 279 29.13 13.67 35.72
CA SER A 279 28.44 14.90 35.41
C SER A 279 29.35 15.91 34.68
N ARG A 280 30.64 15.97 35.04
CA ARG A 280 31.66 16.77 34.31
C ARG A 280 31.87 16.30 32.88
N SER A 281 31.92 14.97 32.65
CA SER A 281 32.05 14.38 31.32
C SER A 281 30.86 14.74 30.43
N TRP A 282 29.65 14.64 30.97
CA TRP A 282 28.41 14.96 30.26
C TRP A 282 28.30 16.46 29.90
N LEU A 283 28.73 17.37 30.80
CA LEU A 283 28.76 18.81 30.53
C LEU A 283 29.78 19.20 29.44
N ALA A 284 30.92 18.50 29.37
CA ALA A 284 31.93 18.71 28.34
C ALA A 284 31.43 18.28 26.94
N GLU A 285 30.65 17.20 26.84
CA GLU A 285 30.00 16.76 25.60
C GLU A 285 28.99 17.79 25.07
N LEU A 286 28.38 18.58 25.95
CA LEU A 286 27.46 19.67 25.61
C LEU A 286 28.14 21.02 25.31
N GLY A 287 29.49 21.07 25.33
CA GLY A 287 30.26 22.29 25.05
C GLY A 287 30.25 23.33 26.19
N LEU A 288 29.83 22.94 27.40
CA LEU A 288 29.80 23.80 28.59
C LEU A 288 30.98 23.43 29.50
N THR A 289 32.07 24.19 29.44
CA THR A 289 33.25 23.97 30.30
C THR A 289 33.14 24.80 31.59
N LEU A 290 33.29 24.12 32.73
CA LEU A 290 33.38 24.75 34.04
C LEU A 290 34.84 25.06 34.35
N ALA A 291 35.11 26.27 34.87
CA ALA A 291 36.43 26.61 35.37
C ALA A 291 36.77 25.76 36.60
N ALA A 292 37.98 25.20 36.65
CA ALA A 292 38.44 24.43 37.79
C ALA A 292 38.46 25.33 39.04
N PRO A 293 38.04 24.83 40.22
CA PRO A 293 38.12 25.61 41.45
C PRO A 293 39.59 25.91 41.76
N SER A 294 39.87 27.18 42.05
CA SER A 294 41.18 27.61 42.55
C SER A 294 41.43 26.97 43.92
N ALA A 295 42.60 26.35 44.07
CA ALA A 295 43.05 25.60 45.24
C ALA A 295 42.97 26.36 46.58
#